data_AF-A0A8H5PB45-F1
#
_entry.id   AF-A0A8H5PB45-F1
#
_cell.length_a   1.000
_cell.length_b   1.000
_cell.length_c   1.000
_cell.angle_alpha   90.00
_cell.angle_beta   90.00
_cell.angle_gamma   90.00
#
_symmetry.space_group_name_H-M   'P 1'
#
loop_
_entity.id
_entity.type
_entity.pdbx_description
1 polymer ?
#
loop_
_entity_poly.entity_id
_entity_poly.type
_entity_poly.pdbx_seq_one_letter_code
_entity_poly.pdbx_strand_id
1 'polypeptide(L)'
;MDASTESVKEEDLPEAALWANLRLETYLAVVTQAPLPPNLQWLCADRIGASVDDKDWANLMLLHLTKIIRYCFSDNKDAEHYATLLKDSSIWFDSKPDSFDPIYTCNHSDDQVLPDIWLYSEPVAAGLQYYHLGRMLLISHDPRLPKIGLAKNRAMKRIEVQQQNAT
;
A
#
# COMPACT_ATOMS: atom_id res chain seq x y z
N MET A 1 -41.43 1.81 8.65
CA MET A 1 -40.41 0.87 9.17
C MET A 1 -39.10 1.40 8.65
N ASP A 2 -38.27 1.84 9.58
CA ASP A 2 -37.55 3.11 9.50
C ASP A 2 -36.28 3.07 8.65
N ALA A 3 -36.10 4.11 7.85
CA ALA A 3 -34.84 4.42 7.20
C ALA A 3 -33.92 5.02 8.25
N SER A 4 -32.94 4.24 8.71
CA SER A 4 -31.86 4.72 9.57
C SER A 4 -30.95 5.66 8.78
N THR A 5 -31.27 6.95 8.77
CA THR A 5 -30.32 8.00 8.40
C THR A 5 -29.30 8.10 9.52
N GLU A 6 -28.16 7.46 9.32
CA GLU A 6 -26.96 7.59 10.15
C GLU A 6 -26.50 9.06 10.09
N SER A 7 -26.66 9.79 11.20
CA SER A 7 -26.32 11.20 11.28
C SER A 7 -24.79 11.34 11.34
N VAL A 8 -24.18 11.75 10.23
CA VAL A 8 -22.76 12.14 10.17
C VAL A 8 -22.50 13.21 11.22
N LYS A 9 -21.61 12.96 12.19
CA LYS A 9 -21.26 13.95 13.20
C LYS A 9 -20.32 14.97 12.56
N GLU A 10 -20.51 16.24 12.89
CA GLU A 10 -19.75 17.37 12.31
C GLU A 10 -18.23 17.25 12.56
N GLU A 11 -17.83 16.48 13.57
CA GLU A 11 -16.44 16.12 13.91
C GLU A 11 -15.79 15.10 12.94
N ASP A 12 -16.58 14.35 12.17
CA ASP A 12 -16.07 13.33 11.23
C ASP A 12 -15.61 13.95 9.89
N LEU A 13 -16.13 15.14 9.56
CA LEU A 13 -15.90 15.80 8.28
C LEU A 13 -14.43 16.27 8.09
N PRO A 14 -13.77 16.89 9.09
CA PRO A 14 -12.35 17.22 9.00
C PRO A 14 -11.46 16.00 8.82
N GLU A 15 -11.79 14.88 9.49
CA GLU A 15 -11.04 13.63 9.34
C GLU A 15 -11.23 13.00 7.96
N ALA A 16 -12.46 12.96 7.46
CA ALA A 16 -12.73 12.44 6.11
C ALA A 16 -11.99 13.24 5.03
N ALA A 17 -12.05 14.59 5.12
CA ALA A 17 -11.34 15.48 4.21
C ALA A 17 -9.82 15.27 4.28
N LEU A 18 -9.30 15.01 5.49
CA LEU A 18 -7.89 14.74 5.70
C LEU A 18 -7.44 13.45 5.00
N TRP A 19 -8.17 12.34 5.20
CA TRP A 19 -7.87 11.08 4.54
C TRP A 19 -8.01 11.17 3.03
N ALA A 20 -8.99 11.93 2.53
CA ALA A 20 -9.13 12.21 1.10
C ALA A 20 -7.91 12.97 0.55
N ASN A 21 -7.45 14.00 1.26
CA ASN A 21 -6.25 14.75 0.88
C ASN A 21 -5.00 13.87 0.86
N LEU A 22 -4.82 13.00 1.86
CA LEU A 22 -3.68 12.08 1.91
C LEU A 22 -3.68 11.11 0.72
N ARG A 23 -4.84 10.57 0.33
CA ARG A 23 -4.97 9.69 -0.85
C ARG A 23 -4.61 10.44 -2.14
N LEU A 24 -5.08 11.67 -2.29
CA LEU A 24 -4.77 12.50 -3.44
C LEU A 24 -3.27 12.80 -3.53
N GLU A 25 -2.65 13.24 -2.44
CA GLU A 25 -1.21 13.51 -2.38
C GLU A 25 -0.38 12.25 -2.67
N THR A 26 -0.80 11.10 -2.13
CA THR A 26 -0.18 9.79 -2.43
C THR A 26 -0.24 9.46 -3.91
N TYR A 27 -1.41 9.62 -4.53
CA TYR A 27 -1.59 9.44 -5.97
C TYR A 27 -0.71 10.38 -6.79
N LEU A 28 -0.72 11.68 -6.46
CA LEU A 28 0.08 12.69 -7.15
C LEU A 28 1.57 12.39 -7.03
N ALA A 29 2.06 12.01 -5.85
CA ALA A 29 3.46 11.64 -5.66
C ALA A 29 3.87 10.45 -6.53
N VAL A 30 3.02 9.42 -6.64
CA VAL A 30 3.29 8.25 -7.49
C VAL A 30 3.30 8.62 -8.97
N VAL A 31 2.32 9.41 -9.44
CA VAL A 31 2.20 9.80 -10.85
C VAL A 31 3.31 10.76 -11.27
N THR A 32 3.66 11.72 -10.40
CA THR A 32 4.72 12.71 -10.67
C THR A 32 6.11 12.22 -10.32
N GLN A 33 6.21 11.06 -9.67
CA GLN A 33 7.46 10.49 -9.13
C GLN A 33 8.22 11.49 -8.23
N ALA A 34 7.48 12.30 -7.47
CA ALA A 34 8.02 13.34 -6.61
C ALA A 34 7.80 13.02 -5.12
N PRO A 35 8.70 13.47 -4.22
CA PRO A 35 8.50 13.31 -2.79
C PRO A 35 7.19 13.95 -2.31
N LEU A 36 6.54 13.27 -1.36
CA LEU A 36 5.39 13.83 -0.67
C LEU A 36 5.77 15.09 0.13
N PRO A 37 4.87 16.09 0.23
CA PRO A 37 5.07 17.25 1.09
C PRO A 37 5.46 16.88 2.54
N PRO A 38 6.42 17.59 3.15
CA PRO A 38 6.93 17.28 4.49
C PRO A 38 5.88 17.49 5.59
N ASN A 39 4.94 18.39 5.38
CA ASN A 39 3.81 18.67 6.26
C ASN A 39 2.76 17.55 6.28
N LEU A 40 2.96 16.39 5.66
CA LEU A 40 2.06 15.23 5.84
C LEU A 40 2.58 14.27 6.91
N GLN A 41 3.74 14.54 7.52
CA GLN A 41 4.38 13.66 8.51
C GLN A 41 3.67 13.64 9.87
N TRP A 42 3.12 14.77 10.32
CA TRP A 42 2.40 14.87 11.61
C TRP A 42 1.14 14.00 11.65
N LEU A 43 0.49 13.83 10.49
CA LEU A 43 -0.71 13.02 10.33
C LEU A 43 -0.50 11.54 10.66
N CYS A 44 0.71 11.06 10.44
CA CYS A 44 1.07 9.65 10.65
C CYS A 44 1.34 9.31 12.12
N ALA A 45 1.65 10.31 12.97
CA ALA A 45 2.14 10.08 14.33
C ALA A 45 1.01 9.89 15.35
N ASP A 46 -0.10 10.61 15.18
CA ASP A 46 -1.15 10.73 16.21
C ASP A 46 -2.37 9.80 16.01
N ARG A 47 -2.35 8.94 14.98
CA ARG A 47 -3.53 8.17 14.53
C ARG A 47 -3.38 6.65 14.60
N ILE A 48 -2.34 6.15 15.27
CA ILE A 48 -2.19 4.70 15.54
C ILE A 48 -2.91 4.39 16.86
N GLY A 49 -4.22 4.10 16.83
CA GLY A 49 -4.93 3.69 18.04
C GLY A 49 -6.45 3.54 17.94
N ALA A 50 -6.89 2.30 18.22
CA ALA A 50 -8.21 1.90 18.74
C ALA A 50 -9.48 2.29 17.96
N SER A 51 -9.51 1.98 16.68
CA SER A 51 -10.72 1.51 16.00
C SER A 51 -10.28 0.43 15.00
N VAL A 52 -10.96 -0.72 15.02
CA VAL A 52 -10.52 -1.98 14.38
C VAL A 52 -11.50 -2.36 13.28
N ASP A 53 -11.84 -1.41 12.42
CA ASP A 53 -12.61 -1.68 11.21
C ASP A 53 -11.69 -1.78 9.97
N ASP A 54 -12.24 -2.24 8.85
CA ASP A 54 -11.49 -2.41 7.61
C ASP A 54 -10.93 -1.07 7.07
N LYS A 55 -11.60 0.05 7.38
CA LYS A 55 -11.20 1.39 6.94
C LYS A 55 -9.95 1.83 7.67
N ASP A 56 -9.85 1.56 8.96
CA ASP A 56 -8.66 1.85 9.75
C ASP A 56 -7.48 1.00 9.29
N TRP A 57 -7.70 -0.30 8.98
CA TRP A 57 -6.66 -1.16 8.40
C TRP A 57 -6.16 -0.65 7.04
N ALA A 58 -7.06 -0.20 6.18
CA ALA A 58 -6.70 0.40 4.90
C ALA A 58 -5.93 1.71 5.08
N ASN A 59 -6.34 2.55 6.03
CA ASN A 59 -5.66 3.80 6.37
C ASN A 59 -4.27 3.55 6.96
N LEU A 60 -4.08 2.54 7.80
CA LEU A 60 -2.76 2.12 8.30
C LEU A 60 -1.83 1.74 7.14
N MET A 61 -2.34 1.01 6.15
CA MET A 61 -1.56 0.68 4.95
C MET A 61 -1.25 1.92 4.11
N LEU A 62 -2.19 2.86 3.98
CA LEU A 62 -1.96 4.13 3.29
C LEU A 62 -0.84 4.94 3.96
N LEU A 63 -0.86 5.07 5.29
CA LEU A 63 0.20 5.73 6.05
C LEU A 63 1.55 5.06 5.79
N HIS A 64 1.60 3.73 5.81
CA HIS A 64 2.83 2.99 5.50
C HIS A 64 3.29 3.21 4.05
N LEU A 65 2.37 3.19 3.08
CA LEU A 65 2.66 3.51 1.68
C LEU A 65 3.29 4.90 1.55
N THR A 66 2.85 5.89 2.35
CA THR A 66 3.45 7.22 2.30
C THR A 66 4.90 7.23 2.81
N LYS A 67 5.28 6.34 3.73
CA LYS A 67 6.68 6.14 4.14
C LYS A 67 7.49 5.51 3.01
N ILE A 68 6.92 4.50 2.33
CA ILE A 68 7.52 3.86 1.16
C ILE A 68 7.76 4.87 0.05
N ILE A 69 6.77 5.68 -0.31
CA ILE A 69 6.88 6.70 -1.38
C ILE A 69 8.00 7.70 -1.07
N ARG A 70 8.08 8.19 0.17
CA ARG A 70 9.16 9.08 0.60
C ARG A 70 10.53 8.42 0.45
N TYR A 71 10.65 7.15 0.84
CA TYR A 71 11.87 6.40 0.60
C TYR A 71 12.15 6.23 -0.89
N CYS A 72 11.17 5.89 -1.71
CA CYS A 72 11.33 5.62 -3.14
C CYS A 72 11.70 6.86 -3.95
N PHE A 73 11.24 8.05 -3.55
CA PHE A 73 11.54 9.30 -4.27
C PHE A 73 12.54 10.22 -3.56
N SER A 74 13.15 9.78 -2.44
CA SER A 74 14.31 10.48 -1.86
C SER A 74 15.61 10.22 -2.64
N ASP A 75 16.59 11.09 -2.49
CA ASP A 75 17.93 10.85 -3.07
C ASP A 75 18.73 9.79 -2.28
N ASN A 76 18.48 9.70 -0.98
CA ASN A 76 19.22 8.83 -0.06
C ASN A 76 18.55 7.45 0.06
N LYS A 77 19.07 6.48 -0.68
CA LYS A 77 18.68 5.07 -0.56
C LYS A 77 19.54 4.36 0.47
N ASP A 78 18.94 4.12 1.62
CA ASP A 78 19.54 3.31 2.69
C ASP A 78 18.98 1.88 2.66
N ALA A 79 19.84 0.88 2.86
CA ALA A 79 19.48 -0.54 2.84
C ALA A 79 18.80 -0.98 4.13
N GLU A 80 19.14 -0.37 5.27
CA GLU A 80 18.50 -0.68 6.56
C GLU A 80 17.07 -0.14 6.60
N HIS A 81 16.87 1.11 6.16
CA HIS A 81 15.54 1.70 6.01
C HIS A 81 14.68 0.91 5.01
N TYR A 82 15.26 0.48 3.89
CA TYR A 82 14.57 -0.41 2.95
C TYR A 82 14.09 -1.71 3.61
N ALA A 83 14.97 -2.37 4.37
CA ALA A 83 14.64 -3.62 5.05
C ALA A 83 13.54 -3.42 6.10
N THR A 84 13.57 -2.30 6.81
CA THR A 84 12.51 -1.91 7.77
C THR A 84 11.17 -1.75 7.06
N LEU A 85 11.12 -1.02 5.95
CA LEU A 85 9.88 -0.82 5.19
C LEU A 85 9.29 -2.13 4.67
N LEU A 86 10.15 -3.06 4.19
CA LEU A 86 9.74 -4.37 3.73
C LEU A 86 9.21 -5.24 4.88
N LYS A 87 9.85 -5.19 6.05
CA LYS A 87 9.41 -5.88 7.26
C LYS A 87 8.05 -5.37 7.71
N ASP A 88 7.86 -4.06 7.78
CA ASP A 88 6.59 -3.44 8.16
C ASP A 88 5.47 -3.79 7.19
N SER A 89 5.75 -3.85 5.87
CA SER A 89 4.78 -4.35 4.88
C SER A 89 4.38 -5.80 5.16
N SER A 90 5.35 -6.66 5.51
CA SER A 90 5.07 -8.07 5.80
C SER A 90 4.23 -8.20 7.07
N ILE A 91 4.58 -7.47 8.13
CA ILE A 91 3.81 -7.41 9.38
C ILE A 91 2.36 -6.99 9.10
N TRP A 92 2.15 -5.93 8.32
CA TRP A 92 0.79 -5.51 7.99
C TRP A 92 0.01 -6.61 7.26
N PHE A 93 0.62 -7.26 6.27
CA PHE A 93 -0.02 -8.32 5.50
C PHE A 93 -0.39 -9.54 6.35
N ASP A 94 0.50 -9.94 7.27
CA ASP A 94 0.28 -11.07 8.16
C ASP A 94 -0.70 -10.76 9.30
N SER A 95 -0.90 -9.47 9.62
CA SER A 95 -1.75 -9.04 10.74
C SER A 95 -3.14 -8.56 10.29
N LYS A 96 -3.36 -8.35 8.99
CA LYS A 96 -4.65 -7.87 8.44
C LYS A 96 -5.79 -8.84 8.83
N PRO A 97 -7.02 -8.34 9.04
CA PRO A 97 -8.16 -9.20 9.35
C PRO A 97 -8.59 -10.05 8.14
N ASP A 98 -9.29 -11.14 8.42
CA ASP A 98 -9.80 -12.09 7.41
C ASP A 98 -10.73 -11.45 6.36
N SER A 99 -11.33 -10.29 6.67
CA SER A 99 -12.10 -9.49 5.71
C SER A 99 -11.30 -9.06 4.48
N PHE A 100 -9.96 -9.06 4.58
CA PHE A 100 -9.05 -8.77 3.47
C PHE A 100 -8.80 -9.97 2.57
N ASP A 101 -9.32 -11.14 2.89
CA ASP A 101 -9.21 -12.30 2.02
C ASP A 101 -10.29 -12.25 0.93
N PRO A 102 -9.95 -12.54 -0.34
CA PRO A 102 -10.93 -12.50 -1.42
C PRO A 102 -12.10 -13.47 -1.21
N ILE A 103 -13.30 -12.98 -1.53
CA ILE A 103 -14.52 -13.80 -1.58
C ILE A 103 -14.45 -14.76 -2.77
N TYR A 104 -13.82 -14.30 -3.86
CA TYR A 104 -13.70 -15.05 -5.10
C TYR A 104 -12.38 -14.70 -5.79
N THR A 105 -11.71 -15.74 -6.30
CA THR A 105 -10.55 -15.63 -7.19
C THR A 105 -10.77 -16.53 -8.40
N CYS A 106 -10.66 -15.95 -9.60
CA CYS A 106 -10.72 -16.71 -10.85
C CYS A 106 -9.52 -16.40 -11.72
N ASN A 107 -8.78 -17.45 -12.04
CA ASN A 107 -7.72 -17.39 -13.04
C ASN A 107 -8.34 -17.77 -14.38
N HIS A 108 -8.46 -16.81 -15.29
CA HIS A 108 -8.99 -17.04 -16.62
C HIS A 108 -7.97 -17.79 -17.50
N SER A 109 -8.45 -18.59 -18.44
CA SER A 109 -7.61 -19.25 -19.45
C SER A 109 -7.38 -18.34 -20.67
N ASP A 110 -6.14 -18.33 -21.14
CA ASP A 110 -5.53 -17.79 -22.38
C ASP A 110 -5.81 -16.35 -22.84
N ASP A 111 -6.97 -15.74 -22.53
CA ASP A 111 -7.33 -14.42 -23.06
C ASP A 111 -7.24 -13.25 -22.04
N GLN A 112 -7.11 -13.55 -20.74
CA GLN A 112 -6.95 -12.53 -19.70
C GLN A 112 -5.69 -12.76 -18.86
N VAL A 113 -4.84 -11.73 -18.79
CA VAL A 113 -3.54 -11.76 -18.13
C VAL A 113 -3.65 -11.59 -16.60
N LEU A 114 -4.75 -10.99 -16.13
CA LEU A 114 -4.99 -10.73 -14.71
C LEU A 114 -6.21 -11.53 -14.22
N PRO A 115 -6.17 -12.04 -12.98
CA PRO A 115 -7.29 -12.74 -12.39
C PRO A 115 -8.43 -11.79 -12.02
N ASP A 116 -9.65 -12.31 -12.00
CA ASP A 116 -10.77 -11.64 -11.33
C ASP A 116 -10.70 -11.91 -9.82
N ILE A 117 -10.71 -10.84 -9.05
CA ILE A 117 -10.68 -10.88 -7.58
C ILE A 117 -11.87 -10.09 -7.06
N TRP A 118 -12.75 -10.73 -6.29
CA TRP A 118 -13.87 -10.05 -5.64
C TRP A 118 -13.58 -9.90 -4.15
N LEU A 119 -13.74 -8.69 -3.66
CA LEU A 119 -13.45 -8.31 -2.28
C LEU A 119 -14.74 -7.86 -1.59
N TYR A 120 -14.75 -8.00 -0.28
CA TYR A 120 -15.93 -7.73 0.55
C TYR A 120 -16.36 -6.26 0.55
N SER A 121 -15.41 -5.33 0.55
CA SER A 121 -15.70 -3.90 0.71
C SER A 121 -14.66 -3.02 0.00
N GLU A 122 -15.01 -1.75 -0.23
CA GLU A 122 -14.11 -0.75 -0.83
C GLU A 122 -12.84 -0.51 0.02
N PRO A 123 -12.90 -0.36 1.36
CA PRO A 123 -11.69 -0.17 2.16
C PRO A 123 -10.73 -1.36 2.08
N VAL A 124 -11.25 -2.59 2.06
CA VAL A 124 -10.44 -3.80 1.85
C VAL A 124 -9.70 -3.71 0.51
N ALA A 125 -10.41 -3.38 -0.57
CA ALA A 125 -9.82 -3.22 -1.89
C ALA A 125 -8.73 -2.14 -1.90
N ALA A 126 -9.02 -0.97 -1.31
CA ALA A 126 -8.05 0.11 -1.21
C ALA A 126 -6.80 -0.29 -0.42
N GLY A 127 -6.96 -0.96 0.73
CA GLY A 127 -5.84 -1.42 1.56
C GLY A 127 -4.93 -2.42 0.84
N LEU A 128 -5.50 -3.41 0.14
CA LEU A 128 -4.72 -4.34 -0.69
C LEU A 128 -4.02 -3.63 -1.85
N GLN A 129 -4.69 -2.67 -2.51
CA GLN A 129 -4.07 -1.86 -3.56
C GLN A 129 -2.87 -1.07 -3.02
N TYR A 130 -3.00 -0.42 -1.87
CA TYR A 130 -1.89 0.30 -1.23
C TYR A 130 -0.72 -0.63 -0.90
N TYR A 131 -1.02 -1.82 -0.36
CA TYR A 131 -0.01 -2.85 -0.08
C TYR A 131 0.76 -3.25 -1.34
N HIS A 132 0.04 -3.66 -2.39
CA HIS A 132 0.67 -4.12 -3.64
C HIS A 132 1.44 -3.00 -4.35
N LEU A 133 0.92 -1.79 -4.36
CA LEU A 133 1.64 -0.63 -4.89
C LEU A 133 2.93 -0.37 -4.12
N GLY A 134 2.88 -0.42 -2.78
CA GLY A 134 4.07 -0.29 -1.93
C GLY A 134 5.12 -1.36 -2.23
N ARG A 135 4.70 -2.63 -2.40
CA ARG A 135 5.57 -3.73 -2.81
C ARG A 135 6.23 -3.48 -4.17
N MET A 136 5.46 -3.05 -5.18
CA MET A 136 5.98 -2.73 -6.51
C MET A 136 7.01 -1.60 -6.46
N LEU A 137 6.74 -0.54 -5.68
CA LEU A 137 7.65 0.58 -5.48
C LEU A 137 8.96 0.15 -4.80
N LEU A 138 8.89 -0.66 -3.73
CA LEU A 138 10.06 -1.20 -3.05
C LEU A 138 10.88 -2.11 -3.96
N ILE A 139 10.25 -2.99 -4.74
CA ILE A 139 10.98 -3.84 -5.70
C ILE A 139 11.70 -2.98 -6.75
N SER A 140 11.03 -1.93 -7.25
CA SER A 140 11.59 -1.04 -8.28
C SER A 140 12.73 -0.16 -7.77
N HIS A 141 12.78 0.11 -6.46
CA HIS A 141 13.76 0.97 -5.81
C HIS A 141 14.68 0.21 -4.84
N ASP A 142 14.82 -1.11 -5.01
CA ASP A 142 15.68 -1.93 -4.15
C ASP A 142 17.15 -1.46 -4.29
N PRO A 143 17.77 -0.97 -3.20
CA PRO A 143 19.15 -0.46 -3.24
C PRO A 143 20.19 -1.56 -3.51
N ARG A 144 19.82 -2.83 -3.33
CA ARG A 144 20.69 -4.00 -3.57
C ARG A 144 20.72 -4.40 -5.04
N LEU A 145 19.78 -3.91 -5.84
CA LEU A 145 19.72 -4.22 -7.27
C LEU A 145 20.62 -3.26 -8.05
N PRO A 146 21.40 -3.77 -9.03
CA PRO A 146 22.17 -2.93 -9.93
C PRO A 146 21.24 -1.99 -10.69
N LYS A 147 21.46 -0.67 -10.58
CA LYS A 147 20.58 0.35 -11.17
C LYS A 147 20.57 0.36 -12.71
N ILE A 148 21.59 -0.22 -13.37
CA ILE A 148 21.78 -0.18 -14.83
C ILE A 148 22.35 -1.51 -15.36
N GLY A 149 21.89 -1.95 -16.54
CA GLY A 149 22.56 -2.94 -17.39
C GLY A 149 22.16 -4.42 -17.21
N LEU A 150 22.92 -5.32 -17.85
CA LEU A 150 22.69 -6.78 -17.86
C LEU A 150 22.63 -7.40 -16.45
N ALA A 151 23.27 -6.76 -15.47
CA ALA A 151 23.25 -7.19 -14.08
C ALA A 151 21.87 -6.99 -13.43
N LYS A 152 21.12 -5.94 -13.80
CA LYS A 152 19.72 -5.74 -13.39
C LYS A 152 18.85 -6.89 -13.89
N ASN A 153 18.96 -7.24 -15.18
CA ASN A 153 18.17 -8.32 -15.78
C ASN A 153 18.44 -9.69 -15.13
N ARG A 154 19.71 -9.97 -14.79
CA ARG A 154 20.09 -11.20 -14.07
C ARG A 154 19.55 -11.21 -12.65
N ALA A 155 19.51 -10.06 -11.97
CA ALA A 155 18.96 -9.96 -10.63
C ALA A 155 17.42 -10.03 -10.62
N MET A 156 16.73 -9.39 -11.57
CA MET A 156 15.28 -9.52 -11.75
C MET A 156 14.87 -10.98 -12.02
N LYS A 157 15.59 -11.69 -12.90
CA LYS A 157 15.36 -13.15 -13.11
C LYS A 157 15.51 -13.98 -11.84
N ARG A 158 16.41 -13.60 -10.92
CA ARG A 158 16.58 -14.31 -9.65
C ARG A 158 15.42 -14.05 -8.69
N ILE A 159 14.91 -12.81 -8.67
CA ILE A 159 13.74 -12.45 -7.87
C ILE A 159 12.50 -13.19 -8.36
N GLU A 160 12.27 -13.24 -9.68
CA GLU A 160 11.15 -14.00 -10.28
C GLU A 160 11.19 -15.47 -9.88
N VAL A 161 12.35 -16.12 -9.95
CA VAL A 161 12.54 -17.52 -9.54
C VAL A 161 12.30 -17.71 -8.03
N GLN A 162 12.73 -16.76 -7.21
CA GLN A 162 12.48 -16.83 -5.75
C GLN A 162 10.99 -16.67 -5.42
N GLN A 163 10.25 -15.84 -6.15
CA GLN A 163 8.80 -15.68 -5.97
C GLN A 163 8.03 -16.93 -6.41
N GLN A 164 8.43 -17.56 -7.51
CA GLN A 164 7.82 -18.82 -7.97
C GLN A 164 8.05 -20.00 -7.02
N ASN A 165 9.19 -20.05 -6.33
CA ASN A 165 9.52 -21.13 -5.39
C ASN A 165 8.92 -20.94 -3.99
N ALA A 166 8.36 -19.76 -3.70
CA ALA A 166 7.74 -19.43 -2.42
C ALA A 166 6.20 -19.53 -2.47
N THR A 167 5.65 -19.93 -3.62
CA THR A 167 4.23 -20.23 -3.82
C THR A 167 4.05 -21.75 -3.94
#